data_AF-A0A6H1ZXY3-F1
#
_entry.id   AF-A0A6H1ZXY3-F1
#
_cell.length_a   1.000
_cell.length_b   1.000
_cell.length_c   1.000
_cell.angle_alpha   90.00
_cell.angle_beta   90.00
_cell.angle_gamma   90.00
#
_symmetry.space_group_name_H-M   'P 1'
#
loop_
_entity.id
_entity.type
_entity.pdbx_description
1 polymer ?
#
loop_
_entity_poly.entity_id
_entity_poly.type
_entity_poly.pdbx_seq_one_letter_code
_entity_poly.pdbx_strand_id
1 'polypeptide(L)'
;MMILGVGMAVWIAGVYGVHAHMKMEAAEYLVFDQAKWRFDENTVTTVDIFIPKDTVQYIGKLGEGKLAYRLGPFANPPIGYLHPDLGLISFRRADWVLPAKWNDTFFFKPGGEVWWGGIPLVHPNTEGLVLHVKGWEDYMGEHIPTCEVADSTFHYKHSMAGINPKRMSLTSEDIEKSQSLAYKRECIELRLKTKDLEHHLGKVLDESVDQEKI
;
A
#
# COMPACT_ATOMS: atom_id res chain seq x y z
N MET A 1 38.63 39.54 -0.47
CA MET A 1 38.36 38.30 -1.24
C MET A 1 38.84 37.03 -0.51
N MET A 2 40.06 36.97 0.02
CA MET A 2 40.60 35.73 0.64
C MET A 2 39.79 35.23 1.85
N ILE A 3 39.30 36.13 2.72
CA ILE A 3 38.50 35.78 3.90
C ILE A 3 37.13 35.18 3.51
N LEU A 4 36.49 35.69 2.45
CA LEU A 4 35.23 35.14 1.94
C LEU A 4 35.42 33.76 1.31
N GLY A 5 36.53 33.54 0.58
CA GLY A 5 36.85 32.24 0.00
C GLY A 5 37.12 31.17 1.06
N VAL A 6 37.87 31.51 2.12
CA VAL A 6 38.13 30.60 3.25
C VAL A 6 36.85 30.32 4.04
N GLY A 7 36.03 31.35 4.31
CA GLY A 7 34.75 31.18 4.98
C GLY A 7 33.79 30.27 4.21
N MET A 8 33.71 30.43 2.89
CA MET A 8 32.88 29.57 2.03
C MET A 8 33.40 28.13 2.01
N ALA A 9 34.71 27.92 1.97
CA ALA A 9 35.30 26.57 2.00
C ALA A 9 35.01 25.84 3.33
N VAL A 10 35.12 26.53 4.47
CA VAL A 10 34.78 25.97 5.79
C VAL A 10 33.29 25.62 5.87
N TRP A 11 32.43 26.50 5.36
CA TRP A 11 30.98 26.24 5.32
C TRP A 11 30.65 25.02 4.45
N ILE A 12 31.21 24.93 3.23
CA ILE A 12 31.02 23.78 2.34
C ILE A 12 31.49 22.50 3.03
N ALA A 13 32.70 22.49 3.60
CA ALA A 13 33.23 21.33 4.31
C ALA A 13 32.33 20.91 5.49
N GLY A 14 31.79 21.89 6.24
CA GLY A 14 30.83 21.65 7.31
C GLY A 14 29.54 21.01 6.82
N VAL A 15 28.94 21.53 5.74
CA VAL A 15 27.73 20.97 5.13
C VAL A 15 27.96 19.53 4.65
N TYR A 16 29.08 19.28 3.96
CA TYR A 16 29.45 17.93 3.53
C TYR A 16 29.66 16.98 4.72
N GLY A 17 30.31 17.44 5.79
CA GLY A 17 30.53 16.67 7.01
C GLY A 17 29.22 16.28 7.69
N VAL A 18 28.30 17.23 7.84
CA VAL A 18 26.96 16.97 8.41
C VAL A 18 26.19 15.99 7.53
N HIS A 19 26.19 16.17 6.21
CA HIS A 19 25.47 15.29 5.29
C HIS A 19 26.04 13.86 5.31
N ALA A 20 27.37 13.72 5.37
CA ALA A 20 28.02 12.42 5.49
C ALA A 20 27.67 11.73 6.83
N HIS A 21 27.67 12.48 7.94
CA HIS A 21 27.29 11.96 9.25
C HIS A 21 25.84 11.47 9.27
N MET A 22 24.90 12.27 8.77
CA MET A 22 23.47 11.90 8.66
C MET A 22 23.26 10.65 7.81
N LYS A 23 24.01 10.51 6.71
CA LYS A 23 23.96 9.33 5.87
C LYS A 23 24.50 8.07 6.56
N MET A 24 25.56 8.22 7.37
CA MET A 24 26.11 7.12 8.16
C MET A 24 25.12 6.66 9.24
N GLU A 25 24.50 7.60 9.96
CA GLU A 25 23.48 7.30 10.96
C GLU A 25 22.26 6.61 10.34
N ALA A 26 21.74 7.16 9.24
CA ALA A 26 20.60 6.56 8.53
C ALA A 26 20.88 5.12 8.05
N ALA A 27 22.11 4.82 7.62
CA ALA A 27 22.50 3.50 7.10
C ALA A 27 22.39 2.34 8.11
N GLU A 28 22.30 2.65 9.41
CA GLU A 28 22.09 1.66 10.47
C GLU A 28 20.67 1.06 10.45
N TYR A 29 19.71 1.76 9.82
CA TYR A 29 18.31 1.38 9.78
C TYR A 29 17.95 0.56 8.54
N LEU A 30 16.91 -0.26 8.68
CA LEU A 30 16.10 -0.74 7.56
C LEU A 30 15.10 0.35 7.21
N VAL A 31 15.05 0.75 5.96
CA VAL A 31 14.24 1.90 5.55
C VAL A 31 13.17 1.49 4.57
N PHE A 32 11.94 1.91 4.85
CA PHE A 32 10.84 1.85 3.90
C PHE A 32 10.56 3.26 3.40
N ASP A 33 10.96 3.53 2.16
CA ASP A 33 10.81 4.84 1.53
C ASP A 33 9.35 5.06 1.13
N GLN A 34 8.83 6.24 1.47
CA GLN A 34 7.46 6.65 1.18
C GLN A 34 6.43 5.57 1.51
N ALA A 35 6.56 4.93 2.67
CA ALA A 35 5.68 3.86 3.08
C ALA A 35 4.24 4.37 3.21
N LYS A 36 3.32 3.68 2.55
CA LYS A 36 1.91 4.07 2.52
C LYS A 36 1.13 3.34 3.60
N TRP A 37 0.54 4.10 4.50
CA TRP A 37 -0.34 3.61 5.56
C TRP A 37 -1.78 3.91 5.16
N ARG A 38 -2.56 2.87 4.87
CA ARG A 38 -4.01 3.00 4.70
C ARG A 38 -4.68 2.70 6.03
N PHE A 39 -5.26 3.73 6.64
CA PHE A 39 -5.96 3.61 7.92
C PHE A 39 -7.42 3.19 7.73
N ASP A 40 -8.04 3.68 6.65
CA ASP A 40 -9.40 3.36 6.23
C ASP A 40 -9.49 3.47 4.69
N GLU A 41 -10.69 3.38 4.13
CA GLU A 41 -10.92 3.44 2.68
C GLU A 41 -10.50 4.79 2.05
N ASN A 42 -10.52 5.87 2.82
CA ASN A 42 -10.33 7.24 2.34
C ASN A 42 -9.04 7.89 2.88
N THR A 43 -8.47 7.37 3.97
CA THR A 43 -7.33 7.97 4.65
C THR A 43 -6.05 7.21 4.40
N VAL A 44 -5.12 7.86 3.70
CA VAL A 44 -3.79 7.34 3.42
C VAL A 44 -2.73 8.35 3.83
N THR A 45 -1.75 7.91 4.60
CA THR A 45 -0.57 8.70 4.95
C THR A 45 0.67 8.08 4.32
N THR A 46 1.59 8.93 3.86
CA THR A 46 2.88 8.50 3.31
C THR A 46 3.99 9.03 4.21
N VAL A 47 4.86 8.14 4.69
CA VAL A 47 5.96 8.49 5.60
C VAL A 47 7.14 7.55 5.40
N ASP A 48 8.36 8.07 5.50
CA ASP A 48 9.56 7.24 5.53
C ASP A 48 9.67 6.54 6.89
N ILE A 49 9.81 5.21 6.89
CA ILE A 49 9.94 4.43 8.13
C ILE A 49 11.38 3.98 8.30
N PHE A 50 11.96 4.28 9.45
CA PHE A 50 13.30 3.86 9.85
C PHE A 50 13.19 2.86 11.00
N ILE A 51 13.52 1.60 10.72
CA ILE A 51 13.45 0.49 11.68
C ILE A 51 14.88 0.08 12.09
N PRO A 52 15.25 0.18 13.37
CA PRO A 52 16.52 -0.37 13.84
C PRO A 52 16.55 -1.89 13.63
N LYS A 53 17.65 -2.42 13.08
CA LYS A 53 17.76 -3.83 12.64
C LYS A 53 17.48 -4.85 13.74
N ASP A 54 17.75 -4.49 15.00
CA ASP A 54 17.58 -5.31 16.20
C ASP A 54 16.18 -5.25 16.81
N THR A 55 15.30 -4.38 16.31
CA THR A 55 13.94 -4.19 16.85
C THR A 55 12.86 -5.04 16.17
N VAL A 56 13.24 -5.88 15.20
CA VAL A 56 12.31 -6.77 14.51
C VAL A 56 12.09 -8.03 15.35
N GLN A 57 10.95 -8.12 16.03
CA GLN A 57 10.60 -9.24 16.88
C GLN A 57 9.52 -10.11 16.24
N TYR A 58 9.78 -11.41 16.06
CA TYR A 58 8.74 -12.36 15.69
C TYR A 58 7.81 -12.62 16.89
N ILE A 59 6.50 -12.40 16.72
CA ILE A 59 5.52 -12.58 17.80
C ILE A 59 4.70 -13.87 17.65
N GLY A 60 4.57 -14.40 16.43
CA GLY A 60 3.89 -15.68 16.24
C GLY A 60 3.34 -15.91 14.84
N LYS A 61 2.71 -17.07 14.66
CA LYS A 61 2.02 -17.46 13.43
C LYS A 61 0.52 -17.25 13.61
N LEU A 62 -0.10 -16.58 12.65
CA LEU A 62 -1.55 -16.39 12.59
C LEU A 62 -2.20 -17.48 11.72
N GLY A 63 -3.53 -17.46 11.66
CA GLY A 63 -4.29 -18.28 10.71
C GLY A 63 -3.81 -18.07 9.27
N GLU A 64 -4.08 -19.05 8.40
CA GLU A 64 -3.78 -18.99 6.96
C GLU A 64 -2.28 -18.94 6.60
N GLY A 65 -1.39 -19.20 7.55
CA GLY A 65 0.06 -19.23 7.28
C GLY A 65 0.77 -17.89 7.39
N LYS A 66 0.05 -16.81 7.72
CA LYS A 66 0.61 -15.48 7.94
C LYS A 66 1.49 -15.44 9.20
N LEU A 67 2.52 -14.61 9.18
CA LEU A 67 3.49 -14.45 10.26
C LEU A 67 3.43 -13.04 10.81
N ALA A 68 3.33 -12.89 12.13
CA ALA A 68 3.23 -11.61 12.77
C ALA A 68 4.57 -11.20 13.40
N TYR A 69 4.92 -9.93 13.25
CA TYR A 69 6.15 -9.33 13.73
C TYR A 69 5.84 -8.00 14.43
N ARG A 70 6.43 -7.78 15.60
CA ARG A 70 6.42 -6.48 16.28
C ARG A 70 7.66 -5.70 15.88
N LEU A 71 7.45 -4.43 15.55
CA LEU A 71 8.49 -3.54 15.05
C LEU A 71 8.59 -2.29 15.92
N GLY A 72 9.82 -1.80 16.05
CA GLY A 72 10.12 -0.54 16.67
C GLY A 72 10.67 -0.65 18.10
N PRO A 73 10.99 0.49 18.73
CA PRO A 73 10.54 1.82 18.33
C PRO A 73 11.18 2.33 17.03
N PHE A 74 10.39 2.99 16.18
CA PHE A 74 10.87 3.71 15.00
C PHE A 74 11.70 4.93 15.41
N ALA A 75 12.70 5.24 14.60
CA ALA A 75 13.74 6.17 14.99
C ALA A 75 13.24 7.62 15.15
N ASN A 76 12.45 8.18 14.23
CA ASN A 76 11.96 9.57 14.27
C ASN A 76 10.87 9.87 13.21
N PRO A 77 10.05 10.93 13.37
CA PRO A 77 9.15 11.21 14.50
C PRO A 77 8.05 10.12 14.62
N PRO A 78 7.27 10.07 15.73
CA PRO A 78 6.14 9.16 15.80
C PRO A 78 5.17 9.40 14.64
N ILE A 79 4.57 8.31 14.15
CA ILE A 79 3.58 8.40 13.09
C ILE A 79 2.28 8.86 13.73
N GLY A 80 1.81 10.02 13.30
CA GLY A 80 0.56 10.62 13.77
C GLY A 80 -0.62 10.22 12.87
N TYR A 81 -1.75 9.90 13.49
CA TYR A 81 -3.02 9.66 12.81
C TYR A 81 -4.17 10.25 13.62
N LEU A 82 -5.07 10.98 12.97
CA LEU A 82 -6.29 11.47 13.58
C LEU A 82 -7.37 10.39 13.46
N HIS A 83 -7.47 9.53 14.48
CA HIS A 83 -8.46 8.47 14.53
C HIS A 83 -9.86 9.05 14.74
N PRO A 84 -10.89 8.57 14.00
CA PRO A 84 -12.25 9.10 14.10
C PRO A 84 -12.81 9.04 15.53
N ASP A 85 -12.60 7.93 16.24
CA ASP A 85 -13.14 7.73 17.59
C ASP A 85 -12.20 8.12 18.74
N LEU A 86 -10.88 8.07 18.52
CA LEU A 86 -9.87 8.18 19.58
C LEU A 86 -9.13 9.53 19.53
N GLY A 87 -9.37 10.34 18.50
CA GLY A 87 -8.65 11.60 18.30
C GLY A 87 -7.22 11.39 17.80
N LEU A 88 -6.33 12.33 18.11
CA LEU A 88 -4.95 12.27 17.64
C LEU A 88 -4.17 11.16 18.37
N ILE A 89 -3.83 10.10 17.63
CA ILE A 89 -2.95 9.03 18.08
C ILE A 89 -1.56 9.25 17.50
N SER A 90 -0.53 8.97 18.29
CA SER A 90 0.86 8.93 17.83
C SER A 90 1.52 7.63 18.27
N PHE A 91 2.14 6.89 17.36
CA PHE A 91 2.76 5.62 17.66
C PHE A 91 4.19 5.52 17.10
N ARG A 92 5.02 4.73 17.76
CA ARG A 92 6.39 4.41 17.35
C ARG A 92 6.61 2.92 17.13
N ARG A 93 5.60 2.10 17.41
CA ARG A 93 5.61 0.66 17.17
C ARG A 93 4.46 0.28 16.26
N ALA A 94 4.60 -0.84 15.58
CA ALA A 94 3.51 -1.45 14.84
C ALA A 94 3.71 -2.96 14.79
N ASP A 95 2.59 -3.69 14.74
CA ASP A 95 2.59 -5.12 14.51
C ASP A 95 2.28 -5.37 13.05
N TRP A 96 3.18 -6.02 12.32
CA TRP A 96 3.03 -6.32 10.91
C TRP A 96 2.75 -7.79 10.70
N VAL A 97 1.69 -8.05 9.94
CA VAL A 97 1.31 -9.35 9.46
C VAL A 97 1.85 -9.52 8.04
N LEU A 98 2.77 -10.48 7.90
CA LEU A 98 3.48 -10.78 6.66
C LEU A 98 2.96 -12.08 6.03
N PRO A 99 2.98 -12.20 4.69
CA PRO A 99 2.62 -13.43 3.99
C PRO A 99 3.70 -14.53 4.10
N ALA A 100 4.95 -14.15 4.40
CA ALA A 100 6.09 -15.05 4.52
C ALA A 100 7.04 -14.56 5.62
N LYS A 101 8.19 -15.23 5.81
CA LYS A 101 9.21 -14.77 6.78
C LYS A 101 9.71 -13.38 6.37
N TRP A 102 10.22 -12.61 7.33
CA TRP A 102 10.76 -11.26 7.10
C TRP A 102 11.69 -11.17 5.87
N ASN A 103 12.73 -12.01 5.84
CA ASN A 103 13.72 -12.02 4.76
C ASN A 103 13.18 -12.52 3.41
N ASP A 104 12.03 -13.20 3.41
CA ASP A 104 11.36 -13.64 2.17
C ASP A 104 10.38 -12.57 1.69
N THR A 105 9.87 -11.74 2.60
CA THR A 105 8.86 -10.70 2.34
C THR A 105 9.48 -9.44 1.74
N PHE A 106 10.65 -9.05 2.24
CA PHE A 106 11.31 -7.78 1.92
C PHE A 106 12.67 -8.00 1.26
N PHE A 107 13.02 -7.14 0.31
CA PHE A 107 14.33 -7.15 -0.33
C PHE A 107 14.87 -5.73 -0.50
N PHE A 108 15.62 -5.27 0.50
CA PHE A 108 16.18 -3.92 0.51
C PHE A 108 17.23 -3.74 -0.60
N LYS A 109 17.11 -2.62 -1.32
CA LYS A 109 18.02 -2.22 -2.40
C LYS A 109 18.58 -0.81 -2.15
N PRO A 110 19.75 -0.47 -2.69
CA PRO A 110 20.24 0.90 -2.66
C PRO A 110 19.45 1.77 -3.64
N GLY A 111 19.30 3.05 -3.28
CA GLY A 111 18.87 4.10 -4.22
C GLY A 111 17.56 4.80 -3.89
N GLY A 112 16.84 4.44 -2.82
CA GLY A 112 15.65 5.18 -2.40
C GLY A 112 16.01 6.52 -1.79
N GLU A 113 15.22 7.55 -2.13
CA GLU A 113 15.33 8.89 -1.55
C GLU A 113 14.44 9.01 -0.32
N VAL A 114 15.02 9.41 0.81
CA VAL A 114 14.34 9.48 2.11
C VAL A 114 14.71 10.74 2.86
N TRP A 115 13.86 11.14 3.80
CA TRP A 115 14.07 12.31 4.66
C TRP A 115 14.58 11.90 6.04
N TRP A 116 15.80 12.28 6.37
CA TRP A 116 16.40 12.06 7.69
C TRP A 116 16.89 13.38 8.30
N GLY A 117 16.47 13.69 9.52
CA GLY A 117 16.86 14.94 10.20
C GLY A 117 16.48 16.22 9.42
N GLY A 118 15.45 16.14 8.57
CA GLY A 118 15.02 17.26 7.71
C GLY A 118 15.82 17.43 6.41
N ILE A 119 16.70 16.48 6.07
CA ILE A 119 17.55 16.52 4.89
C ILE A 119 17.21 15.32 3.98
N PRO A 120 17.04 15.51 2.66
CA PRO A 120 16.88 14.39 1.74
C PRO A 120 18.22 13.68 1.54
N LEU A 121 18.22 12.35 1.56
CA LEU A 121 19.41 11.54 1.29
C LEU A 121 19.05 10.30 0.47
N VAL A 122 20.03 9.80 -0.30
CA VAL A 122 19.92 8.51 -0.98
C VAL A 122 20.41 7.41 -0.05
N HIS A 123 19.51 6.50 0.29
CA HIS A 123 19.73 5.47 1.29
C HIS A 123 20.18 4.14 0.67
N PRO A 124 21.13 3.40 1.28
CA PRO A 124 21.66 2.15 0.73
C PRO A 124 20.75 0.93 0.92
N ASN A 125 19.76 1.00 1.81
CA ASN A 125 18.87 -0.12 2.14
C ASN A 125 17.41 0.36 2.18
N THR A 126 16.76 0.47 1.02
CA THR A 126 15.36 0.91 0.90
C THR A 126 14.47 -0.16 0.27
N GLU A 127 13.19 -0.15 0.63
CA GLU A 127 12.18 -1.07 0.13
C GLU A 127 10.81 -0.37 0.11
N GLY A 128 10.05 -0.55 -0.96
CA GLY A 128 8.68 -0.03 -1.05
C GLY A 128 7.73 -0.81 -0.15
N LEU A 129 6.80 -0.10 0.50
CA LEU A 129 5.85 -0.70 1.43
C LEU A 129 4.46 -0.08 1.35
N VAL A 130 3.44 -0.94 1.34
CA VAL A 130 2.05 -0.55 1.60
C VAL A 130 1.50 -1.38 2.75
N LEU A 131 0.94 -0.68 3.74
CA LEU A 131 0.32 -1.24 4.93
C LEU A 131 -1.17 -0.93 4.94
N HIS A 132 -1.97 -1.93 5.25
CA HIS A 132 -3.38 -1.77 5.60
C HIS A 132 -3.52 -1.92 7.12
N VAL A 133 -3.89 -0.86 7.82
CA VAL A 133 -4.18 -0.91 9.25
C VAL A 133 -5.51 -1.66 9.44
N LYS A 134 -5.49 -2.72 10.23
CA LYS A 134 -6.65 -3.59 10.48
C LYS A 134 -7.27 -3.37 11.85
N GLY A 135 -6.50 -2.85 12.79
CA GLY A 135 -6.94 -2.62 14.15
C GLY A 135 -5.81 -2.03 14.99
N TRP A 136 -6.10 -1.89 16.28
CA TRP A 136 -5.20 -1.29 17.27
C TRP A 136 -5.15 -2.21 18.49
N GLU A 137 -3.96 -2.36 19.06
CA GLU A 137 -3.73 -3.06 20.33
C GLU A 137 -3.18 -2.08 21.35
N ASP A 138 -3.67 -2.17 22.59
CA ASP A 138 -3.13 -1.40 23.71
C ASP A 138 -1.99 -2.19 24.36
N TYR A 139 -0.76 -1.70 24.20
CA TYR A 139 0.42 -2.34 24.79
C TYR A 139 1.22 -1.34 25.61
N MET A 140 1.31 -1.58 26.92
CA MET A 140 2.04 -0.73 27.86
C MET A 140 1.63 0.76 27.80
N GLY A 141 0.36 1.05 27.50
CA GLY A 141 -0.17 2.41 27.39
C GLY A 141 0.08 3.10 26.03
N GLU A 142 0.64 2.39 25.05
CA GLU A 142 0.75 2.83 23.65
C GLU A 142 -0.30 2.11 22.80
N HIS A 143 -1.03 2.86 21.94
CA HIS A 143 -1.90 2.29 20.91
C HIS A 143 -1.05 1.86 19.72
N ILE A 144 -0.83 0.56 19.57
CA ILE A 144 -0.01 -0.03 18.50
C ILE A 144 -0.94 -0.47 17.36
N PRO A 145 -0.77 0.04 16.13
CA PRO A 145 -1.54 -0.45 15.00
C PRO A 145 -1.10 -1.86 14.61
N THR A 146 -2.09 -2.72 14.38
CA THR A 146 -1.90 -4.00 13.68
C THR A 146 -2.12 -3.77 12.20
N CYS A 147 -1.11 -4.10 11.40
CA CYS A 147 -1.09 -3.85 9.97
C CYS A 147 -0.90 -5.13 9.17
N GLU A 148 -1.60 -5.24 8.05
CA GLU A 148 -1.33 -6.24 7.02
C GLU A 148 -0.45 -5.62 5.93
N VAL A 149 0.66 -6.27 5.60
CA VAL A 149 1.50 -5.85 4.47
C VAL A 149 0.77 -6.19 3.17
N ALA A 150 0.39 -5.16 2.42
CA ALA A 150 -0.40 -5.27 1.20
C ALA A 150 0.45 -5.21 -0.07
N ASP A 151 1.61 -4.55 -0.01
CA ASP A 151 2.57 -4.51 -1.11
C ASP A 151 3.99 -4.50 -0.56
N SER A 152 4.85 -5.29 -1.20
CA SER A 152 6.28 -5.45 -0.92
C SER A 152 6.95 -6.17 -2.08
N THR A 153 8.28 -6.35 -2.06
CA THR A 153 8.96 -7.15 -3.09
C THR A 153 8.38 -8.57 -3.23
N PHE A 154 7.97 -9.21 -2.14
CA PHE A 154 7.33 -10.52 -2.21
C PHE A 154 6.05 -10.50 -3.06
N HIS A 155 5.18 -9.52 -2.82
CA HIS A 155 3.93 -9.34 -3.56
C HIS A 155 4.20 -9.08 -5.03
N TYR A 156 5.17 -8.20 -5.34
CA TYR A 156 5.60 -7.95 -6.71
C TYR A 156 6.07 -9.23 -7.41
N LYS A 157 6.99 -9.99 -6.79
CA LYS A 157 7.53 -11.23 -7.36
C LYS A 157 6.45 -12.28 -7.62
N HIS A 158 5.55 -12.50 -6.67
CA HIS A 158 4.46 -13.49 -6.82
C HIS A 158 3.42 -13.05 -7.84
N SER A 159 3.10 -11.75 -7.89
CA SER A 159 2.17 -11.20 -8.89
C SER A 159 2.74 -11.30 -10.31
N MET A 160 4.05 -11.08 -10.47
CA MET A 160 4.73 -11.20 -11.78
C MET A 160 4.97 -12.65 -12.20
N ALA A 161 5.14 -13.59 -11.27
CA ALA A 161 5.39 -15.00 -11.59
C ALA A 161 4.27 -15.66 -12.41
N GLY A 162 3.03 -15.17 -12.30
CA GLY A 162 1.88 -15.62 -13.10
C GLY A 162 1.77 -14.97 -14.48
N ILE A 163 2.51 -13.89 -14.74
CA ILE A 163 2.43 -13.12 -15.98
C ILE A 163 3.55 -13.61 -16.91
N ASN A 164 3.19 -14.37 -17.94
CA ASN A 164 4.11 -14.66 -19.04
C ASN A 164 4.05 -13.50 -20.04
N PRO A 165 5.06 -12.60 -20.12
CA PRO A 165 5.02 -11.44 -21.01
C PRO A 165 4.88 -11.83 -22.49
N LYS A 166 5.24 -13.05 -22.88
CA LYS A 166 5.04 -13.57 -24.25
C LYS A 166 3.59 -13.94 -24.57
N ARG A 167 2.71 -14.14 -23.56
CA ARG A 167 1.27 -14.41 -23.74
C ARG A 167 0.41 -13.14 -23.75
N MET A 168 0.98 -11.98 -23.41
CA MET A 168 0.26 -10.70 -23.39
C MET A 168 0.20 -9.99 -24.74
N SER A 169 0.71 -10.59 -25.83
CA SER A 169 0.32 -10.15 -27.17
C SER A 169 -1.11 -10.62 -27.43
N LEU A 170 -2.09 -9.89 -26.91
CA LEU A 170 -3.48 -10.04 -27.31
C LEU A 170 -3.51 -9.85 -28.83
N THR A 171 -3.71 -10.94 -29.56
CA THR A 171 -3.95 -10.86 -30.99
C THR A 171 -5.30 -10.18 -31.21
N SER A 172 -5.48 -9.52 -32.35
CA SER A 172 -6.76 -8.86 -32.69
C SER A 172 -7.96 -9.81 -32.56
N GLU A 173 -7.75 -11.10 -32.82
CA GLU A 173 -8.75 -12.16 -32.71
C GLU A 173 -9.23 -12.41 -31.26
N ASP A 174 -8.36 -12.23 -30.26
CA ASP A 174 -8.72 -12.35 -28.84
C ASP A 174 -9.55 -11.16 -28.36
N ILE A 175 -9.24 -9.96 -28.88
CA ILE A 175 -9.98 -8.73 -28.63
C ILE A 175 -11.38 -8.84 -29.25
N GLU A 176 -11.46 -9.32 -30.50
CA GLU A 176 -12.72 -9.54 -31.20
C GLU A 176 -13.60 -10.60 -30.53
N LYS A 177 -13.01 -11.70 -30.01
CA LYS A 177 -13.75 -12.70 -29.22
C LYS A 177 -14.30 -12.13 -27.92
N SER A 178 -13.52 -11.31 -27.21
CA SER A 178 -13.97 -10.65 -25.98
C SER A 178 -15.13 -9.68 -26.25
N GLN A 179 -15.01 -8.86 -27.30
CA GLN A 179 -16.09 -7.96 -27.74
C GLN A 179 -17.34 -8.74 -28.18
N SER A 180 -17.17 -9.82 -28.94
CA SER A 180 -18.28 -10.69 -29.36
C SER A 180 -19.03 -11.31 -28.18
N LEU A 181 -18.31 -11.71 -27.12
CA LEU A 181 -18.91 -12.23 -25.89
C LEU A 181 -19.68 -11.15 -25.13
N ALA A 182 -19.15 -9.92 -25.07
CA ALA A 182 -19.84 -8.78 -24.47
C ALA A 182 -21.14 -8.46 -25.23
N TYR A 183 -21.10 -8.39 -26.57
CA TYR A 183 -22.28 -8.16 -27.40
C TYR A 183 -23.33 -9.27 -27.26
N LYS A 184 -22.91 -10.54 -27.21
CA LYS A 184 -23.84 -11.66 -26.99
C LYS A 184 -24.55 -11.55 -25.64
N ARG A 185 -23.84 -11.13 -24.60
CA ARG A 185 -24.42 -10.94 -23.26
C ARG A 185 -25.46 -9.81 -23.26
N GLU A 186 -25.15 -8.70 -23.89
CA GLU A 186 -26.08 -7.58 -24.05
C GLU A 186 -27.32 -7.97 -24.87
N CYS A 187 -27.15 -8.71 -25.97
CA CYS A 187 -28.28 -9.24 -26.74
C CYS A 187 -29.19 -10.18 -25.92
N ILE A 188 -28.63 -11.00 -25.04
CA ILE A 188 -29.41 -11.86 -24.15
C ILE A 188 -30.21 -11.01 -23.15
N GLU A 189 -29.57 -10.00 -22.55
CA GLU A 189 -30.23 -9.11 -21.58
C GLU A 189 -31.37 -8.32 -22.23
N LEU A 190 -31.14 -7.78 -23.43
CA LEU A 190 -32.17 -7.07 -24.19
C LEU A 190 -33.34 -7.99 -24.53
N ARG A 191 -33.09 -9.23 -24.97
CA ARG A 191 -34.16 -10.21 -25.25
C ARG A 191 -35.00 -10.52 -24.02
N LEU A 192 -34.38 -10.64 -22.85
CA LEU A 192 -35.11 -10.87 -21.60
C LEU A 192 -36.01 -9.67 -21.28
N LYS A 193 -35.49 -8.44 -21.37
CA LYS A 193 -36.28 -7.22 -21.15
C LYS A 193 -37.43 -7.08 -22.14
N THR A 194 -37.23 -7.40 -23.41
CA THR A 194 -38.31 -7.36 -24.41
C THR A 194 -39.41 -8.36 -24.08
N LYS A 195 -39.05 -9.58 -23.67
CA LYS A 195 -40.02 -10.60 -23.28
C LYS A 195 -40.83 -10.20 -22.05
N ASP A 196 -40.19 -9.57 -21.07
CA ASP A 196 -40.87 -9.06 -19.88
C ASP A 196 -41.84 -7.92 -20.24
N LEU A 197 -41.44 -7.01 -21.14
CA LEU A 197 -42.30 -5.94 -21.65
C LEU A 197 -43.49 -6.50 -22.44
N GLU A 198 -43.28 -7.49 -23.31
CA GLU A 198 -44.36 -8.16 -24.04
C GLU A 198 -45.36 -8.83 -23.08
N HIS A 199 -44.85 -9.51 -22.04
CA HIS A 199 -45.70 -10.12 -21.03
C HIS A 199 -46.50 -9.07 -20.25
N HIS A 200 -45.87 -7.95 -19.89
CA HIS A 200 -46.53 -6.86 -19.20
C HIS A 200 -47.60 -6.19 -20.07
N LEU A 201 -47.30 -5.93 -21.34
CA LEU A 201 -48.24 -5.35 -22.30
C LEU A 201 -49.46 -6.27 -22.51
N GLY A 202 -49.23 -7.58 -22.60
CA GLY A 202 -50.31 -8.58 -22.69
C GLY A 202 -51.26 -8.50 -21.48
N LYS A 203 -50.73 -8.42 -20.26
CA LYS A 203 -51.54 -8.25 -19.05
C LYS A 203 -52.36 -6.96 -19.04
N VAL A 204 -51.73 -5.84 -19.41
CA VAL A 204 -52.43 -4.54 -19.47
C VAL A 204 -53.55 -4.56 -20.51
N LEU A 205 -53.32 -5.19 -21.65
CA LEU A 205 -54.35 -5.35 -22.69
C LEU A 205 -55.49 -6.24 -22.21
N ASP A 206 -55.21 -7.38 -21.59
CA ASP A 206 -56.23 -8.27 -21.03
C ASP A 206 -57.08 -7.55 -19.95
N GLU A 207 -56.43 -6.78 -19.06
CA GLU A 207 -57.12 -5.96 -18.05
C GLU A 207 -57.97 -4.84 -18.66
N SER A 208 -57.55 -4.26 -19.80
CA SER A 208 -58.32 -3.21 -20.50
C SER A 208 -59.57 -3.77 -21.22
N VAL A 209 -59.49 -4.99 -21.75
CA VAL A 209 -60.64 -5.67 -22.39
C VAL A 209 -61.72 -6.05 -21.38
N ASP A 210 -61.32 -6.35 -20.14
CA ASP A 210 -62.26 -6.63 -19.04
C ASP A 210 -62.97 -5.35 -18.54
N GLN A 211 -62.39 -4.16 -18.70
CA GLN A 211 -63.04 -2.89 -18.35
C GLN A 211 -64.12 -2.44 -19.36
N GLU A 212 -64.01 -2.81 -20.64
CA GLU A 212 -65.03 -2.48 -21.65
C GLU A 212 -66.28 -3.39 -21.58
N LYS A 213 -66.27 -4.45 -20.76
CA LYS A 213 -67.38 -5.41 -20.60
C LYS A 213 -68.28 -5.14 -19.39
N ILE A 214 -68.07 -4.05 -18.66
CA ILE A 214 -68.90 -3.59 -17.52
C ILE A 214 -69.80 -2.45 -17.98
#